data_AF-A0A1V5QGS7-F1
#
_entry.id   AF-A0A1V5QGS7-F1
#
_cell.length_a   1.000
_cell.length_b   1.000
_cell.length_c   1.000
_cell.angle_alpha   90.00
_cell.angle_beta   90.00
_cell.angle_gamma   90.00
#
_symmetry.space_group_name_H-M   'P 1'
#
loop_
_entity.id
_entity.type
_entity.pdbx_description
1 polymer ?
#
loop_
_entity_poly.entity_id
_entity_poly.type
_entity_poly.pdbx_seq_one_letter_code
_entity_poly.pdbx_strand_id
1 'polypeptide(L)'
;MKDLPERDTTKPTEQQGMFRKFEVRRIDGSDRPSGKHHGCRYFVLDLDHDQHAAAAMAAYAQAARETHPTLSAELAAQYPPSSPTWLNHDAAISDPIFHEARGIMGTENYGQEEALRMAILHVISAYSGSLERGHAQPPKGED
;
A
#
# COMPACT_ATOMS: atom_id res chain seq x y z
N MET A 1 22.50 -15.30 -7.67
CA MET A 1 21.13 -14.91 -7.27
C MET A 1 20.22 -15.26 -8.43
N LYS A 2 19.05 -15.87 -8.20
CA LYS A 2 18.27 -16.50 -9.28
C LYS A 2 17.57 -15.41 -10.10
N ASP A 3 17.91 -15.30 -11.39
CA ASP A 3 17.19 -14.46 -12.34
C ASP A 3 15.70 -14.85 -12.35
N LEU A 4 14.82 -13.86 -12.53
CA LEU A 4 13.40 -14.13 -12.70
C LEU A 4 13.19 -14.98 -13.96
N PRO A 5 12.23 -15.93 -13.96
CA PRO A 5 11.93 -16.70 -15.16
C PRO A 5 11.45 -15.78 -16.29
N GLU A 6 11.67 -16.21 -17.53
CA GLU A 6 11.10 -15.54 -18.70
C GLU A 6 9.57 -15.67 -18.70
N ARG A 7 8.89 -14.74 -19.39
CA ARG A 7 7.43 -14.77 -19.54
C ARG A 7 7.00 -16.05 -20.28
N ASP A 8 6.06 -16.79 -19.68
CA ASP A 8 5.35 -17.89 -20.32
C ASP A 8 4.22 -17.30 -21.17
N THR A 9 4.39 -17.33 -22.49
CA THR A 9 3.42 -16.77 -23.44
C THR A 9 2.16 -17.61 -23.57
N THR A 10 2.12 -18.81 -22.97
CA THR A 10 0.95 -19.69 -22.99
C THR A 10 -0.03 -19.42 -21.86
N LYS A 11 0.34 -18.55 -20.89
CA LYS A 11 -0.48 -18.21 -19.74
C LYS A 11 -0.81 -16.72 -19.70
N PRO A 12 -1.96 -16.33 -19.13
CA PRO A 12 -2.21 -14.93 -18.78
C PRO A 12 -1.28 -14.48 -17.64
N THR A 13 -1.11 -13.17 -17.46
CA THR A 13 -0.12 -12.60 -16.51
C THR A 13 -0.46 -12.88 -15.06
N GLU A 14 -1.74 -12.89 -14.74
CA GLU A 14 -2.33 -13.11 -13.41
C GLU A 14 -2.00 -14.51 -12.86
N GLN A 15 -1.62 -15.45 -13.73
CA GLN A 15 -1.28 -16.83 -13.38
C GLN A 15 0.23 -17.09 -13.29
N GLN A 16 1.09 -16.10 -13.56
CA GLN A 16 2.54 -16.30 -13.74
C GLN A 16 3.41 -15.86 -12.56
N GLY A 17 2.83 -15.33 -11.47
CA GLY A 17 3.59 -14.90 -10.30
C GLY A 17 4.73 -13.93 -10.65
N MET A 18 5.96 -14.20 -10.19
CA MET A 18 7.14 -13.39 -10.54
C MET A 18 7.83 -13.89 -11.81
N PHE A 19 7.90 -13.04 -12.83
CA PHE A 19 8.64 -13.27 -14.07
C PHE A 19 9.23 -11.96 -14.62
N ARG A 20 10.09 -12.03 -15.63
CA ARG A 20 10.77 -10.87 -16.20
C ARG A 20 9.83 -10.02 -17.08
N LYS A 21 8.96 -9.24 -16.44
CA LYS A 21 8.03 -8.31 -17.12
C LYS A 21 8.69 -7.00 -17.54
N PHE A 22 9.61 -6.49 -16.72
CA PHE A 22 10.27 -5.21 -16.94
C PHE A 22 11.79 -5.37 -16.83
N GLU A 23 12.51 -4.56 -17.61
CA GLU A 23 13.93 -4.31 -17.40
C GLU A 23 14.07 -2.89 -16.81
N VAL A 24 14.55 -2.80 -15.57
CA VAL A 24 14.74 -1.52 -14.87
C VAL A 24 16.21 -1.15 -14.94
N ARG A 25 16.49 0.10 -15.34
CA ARG A 25 17.84 0.65 -15.34
C ARG A 25 17.88 1.97 -14.58
N ARG A 26 19.00 2.23 -13.92
CA ARG A 26 19.27 3.54 -13.32
C ARG A 26 19.75 4.50 -14.41
N ILE A 27 19.17 5.71 -14.43
CA ILE A 27 19.54 6.73 -15.40
C ILE A 27 20.98 7.25 -15.24
N ASP A 28 21.54 7.12 -14.04
CA ASP A 28 22.93 7.49 -13.74
C ASP A 28 23.95 6.38 -14.13
N GLY A 29 23.46 5.22 -14.61
CA GLY A 29 24.30 4.08 -15.01
C GLY A 29 25.01 3.36 -13.87
N SER A 30 24.71 3.67 -12.61
CA SER A 30 25.39 3.07 -11.44
C SER A 30 24.96 1.63 -11.13
N ASP A 31 24.04 1.08 -11.92
CA ASP A 31 23.61 -0.32 -11.94
C ASP A 31 24.38 -1.19 -12.95
N ARG A 32 25.23 -0.58 -13.79
CA ARG A 32 26.15 -1.30 -14.68
C ARG A 32 27.11 -2.20 -13.87
N PRO A 33 27.67 -3.26 -14.47
CA PRO A 33 28.70 -4.07 -13.82
C PRO A 33 29.78 -3.18 -13.20
N SER A 34 30.22 -3.50 -11.98
CA SER A 34 31.11 -2.69 -11.10
C SER A 34 30.52 -1.43 -10.45
N GLY A 35 29.29 -1.03 -10.80
CA GLY A 35 28.60 0.08 -10.15
C GLY A 35 28.06 -0.29 -8.77
N LYS A 36 27.90 0.72 -7.89
CA LYS A 36 27.40 0.56 -6.51
C LYS A 36 26.05 -0.17 -6.42
N HIS A 37 25.21 -0.01 -7.44
CA HIS A 37 23.87 -0.58 -7.49
C HIS A 37 23.77 -1.79 -8.43
N HIS A 38 24.90 -2.35 -8.88
CA HIS A 38 24.90 -3.53 -9.72
C HIS A 38 24.25 -4.72 -9.01
N GLY A 39 23.23 -5.30 -9.64
CA GLY A 39 22.50 -6.45 -9.08
C GLY A 39 21.48 -6.11 -7.98
N CYS A 40 21.24 -4.82 -7.69
CA CYS A 40 20.11 -4.43 -6.84
C CYS A 40 18.78 -4.87 -7.47
N ARG A 41 17.83 -5.29 -6.63
CA ARG A 41 16.47 -5.61 -7.07
C ARG A 41 15.58 -4.40 -6.91
N TYR A 42 14.77 -4.13 -7.93
CA TYR A 42 13.76 -3.09 -7.91
C TYR A 42 12.37 -3.72 -7.91
N PHE A 43 11.45 -3.09 -7.21
CA PHE A 43 10.03 -3.38 -7.28
C PHE A 43 9.39 -2.27 -8.10
N VAL A 44 8.70 -2.65 -9.19
CA VAL A 44 7.99 -1.71 -10.07
C VAL A 44 6.50 -1.87 -9.80
N LEU A 45 5.85 -0.74 -9.52
CA LEU A 45 4.42 -0.65 -9.27
C LEU A 45 3.83 0.39 -10.23
N ASP A 46 2.77 0.03 -10.94
CA ASP A 46 2.03 0.96 -11.79
C ASP A 46 1.13 1.82 -10.91
N LEU A 47 1.44 3.10 -10.77
CA LEU A 47 0.76 3.98 -9.82
C LEU A 47 -0.62 4.44 -10.29
N ASP A 48 -0.92 4.27 -11.57
CA ASP A 48 -2.14 4.77 -12.20
C ASP A 48 -3.19 3.67 -12.36
N HIS A 49 -2.77 2.44 -12.68
CA HIS A 49 -3.68 1.34 -13.01
C HIS A 49 -3.70 0.22 -11.97
N ASP A 50 -2.71 0.14 -11.08
CA ASP A 50 -2.73 -0.88 -10.01
C ASP A 50 -3.60 -0.40 -8.85
N GLN A 51 -4.70 -1.09 -8.60
CA GLN A 51 -5.62 -0.80 -7.50
C GLN A 51 -4.95 -0.85 -6.11
N HIS A 52 -3.80 -1.52 -5.97
CA HIS A 52 -3.05 -1.61 -4.72
C HIS A 52 -1.97 -0.52 -4.59
N ALA A 53 -1.76 0.32 -5.61
CA ALA A 53 -0.71 1.33 -5.61
C ALA A 53 -0.84 2.32 -4.45
N ALA A 54 -2.01 2.92 -4.28
CA ALA A 54 -2.22 3.93 -3.24
C ALA A 54 -1.90 3.40 -1.83
N ALA A 55 -2.34 2.17 -1.53
CA ALA A 55 -2.07 1.54 -0.23
C ALA A 55 -0.57 1.24 -0.03
N ALA A 56 0.12 0.73 -1.06
CA ALA A 56 1.54 0.45 -0.99
C ALA A 56 2.38 1.73 -0.82
N MET A 57 2.01 2.80 -1.52
CA MET A 57 2.69 4.09 -1.43
C MET A 57 2.47 4.77 -0.07
N ALA A 58 1.26 4.73 0.47
CA ALA A 58 0.97 5.24 1.81
C ALA A 58 1.80 4.51 2.89
N ALA A 59 1.86 3.18 2.81
CA ALA A 59 2.67 2.38 3.73
C ALA A 59 4.17 2.70 3.62
N TYR A 60 4.69 2.85 2.40
CA TYR A 60 6.08 3.24 2.17
C TYR A 60 6.38 4.64 2.69
N ALA A 61 5.48 5.60 2.46
CA ALA A 61 5.62 6.97 2.97
C ALA A 61 5.78 6.99 4.50
N GLN A 62 4.97 6.20 5.22
CA GLN A 62 5.08 6.06 6.67
C GLN A 62 6.43 5.47 7.09
N ALA A 63 6.84 4.37 6.47
CA ALA A 63 8.09 3.67 6.80
C ALA A 63 9.34 4.53 6.50
N ALA A 64 9.29 5.37 5.46
CA ALA A 64 10.40 6.22 5.04
C ALA A 64 10.53 7.52 5.85
N ARG A 65 9.56 7.85 6.72
CA ARG A 65 9.45 9.17 7.37
C ARG A 65 10.72 9.63 8.10
N GLU A 66 11.35 8.74 8.86
CA GLU A 66 12.53 9.08 9.66
C GLU A 66 13.79 9.26 8.82
N THR A 67 13.93 8.48 7.74
CA THR A 67 15.14 8.43 6.92
C THR A 67 15.07 9.34 5.70
N HIS A 68 13.87 9.63 5.20
CA HIS A 68 13.60 10.40 3.99
C HIS A 68 12.35 11.29 4.18
N PRO A 69 12.40 12.28 5.10
CA PRO A 69 11.21 13.06 5.50
C PRO A 69 10.56 13.83 4.35
N THR A 70 11.36 14.40 3.42
CA THR A 70 10.82 15.12 2.26
C THR A 70 10.04 14.19 1.32
N LEU A 71 10.64 13.05 0.96
CA LEU A 71 9.98 12.04 0.12
C LEU A 71 8.71 11.51 0.79
N SER A 72 8.78 11.22 2.09
CA SER A 72 7.63 10.79 2.87
C SER A 72 6.47 11.79 2.81
N ALA A 73 6.76 13.09 2.97
CA ALA A 73 5.75 14.14 2.90
C ALA A 73 5.11 14.25 1.50
N GLU A 74 5.91 14.19 0.43
CA GLU A 74 5.41 14.22 -0.95
C GLU A 74 4.52 13.02 -1.25
N LEU A 75 4.95 11.81 -0.86
CA LEU A 75 4.18 10.60 -1.05
C LEU A 75 2.89 10.61 -0.23
N ALA A 76 2.92 11.09 1.02
CA ALA A 76 1.72 11.19 1.85
C ALA A 76 0.70 12.21 1.32
N ALA A 77 1.17 13.28 0.66
CA ALA A 77 0.28 14.26 0.02
C ALA A 77 -0.38 13.69 -1.25
N GLN A 78 0.37 12.90 -2.03
CA GLN A 78 -0.13 12.31 -3.28
C GLN A 78 -0.97 11.05 -3.06
N TYR A 79 -0.60 10.23 -2.08
CA TYR A 79 -1.24 8.96 -1.74
C TYR A 79 -1.65 8.97 -0.26
N PRO A 80 -2.68 9.76 0.10
CA PRO A 80 -3.20 9.74 1.45
C PRO A 80 -3.73 8.34 1.76
N PRO A 81 -3.55 7.84 2.99
CA PRO A 81 -4.06 6.53 3.37
C PRO A 81 -5.59 6.51 3.23
N SER A 82 -6.13 5.50 2.53
CA SER A 82 -7.58 5.33 2.30
C SER A 82 -8.36 4.96 3.57
N SER A 83 -7.65 4.70 4.66
CA SER A 83 -8.17 4.43 5.99
C SER A 83 -7.08 4.77 7.01
N PRO A 84 -7.42 5.12 8.26
CA PRO A 84 -6.41 5.38 9.26
C PRO A 84 -5.52 4.14 9.45
N THR A 85 -4.23 4.28 9.20
CA THR A 85 -3.24 3.21 9.39
C THR A 85 -2.87 3.10 10.87
N TRP A 86 -3.88 2.83 11.71
CA TRP A 86 -3.72 2.56 13.13
C TRP A 86 -3.23 1.12 13.34
N LEU A 87 -2.00 0.85 12.89
CA LEU A 87 -1.37 -0.47 12.94
C LEU A 87 -1.28 -1.04 14.37
N ASN A 88 -1.21 -0.16 15.36
CA ASN A 88 -1.20 -0.49 16.78
C ASN A 88 -1.89 0.61 17.60
N HIS A 89 -2.03 0.37 18.90
CA HIS A 89 -2.63 1.30 19.86
C HIS A 89 -1.97 2.68 19.85
N ASP A 90 -0.64 2.73 19.91
CA ASP A 90 0.12 3.99 20.00
C ASP A 90 -0.07 4.87 18.76
N ALA A 91 -0.09 4.25 17.58
CA ALA A 91 -0.39 4.92 16.32
C ALA A 91 -1.83 5.46 16.28
N ALA A 92 -2.77 4.75 16.91
CA ALA A 92 -4.16 5.18 16.99
C ALA A 92 -4.31 6.40 17.91
N ILE A 93 -3.82 6.32 19.14
CA ILE A 93 -3.96 7.42 20.12
C ILE A 93 -3.14 8.67 19.78
N SER A 94 -2.26 8.61 18.77
CA SER A 94 -1.50 9.76 18.28
C SER A 94 -2.16 10.42 17.06
N ASP A 95 -3.26 9.86 16.56
CA ASP A 95 -3.95 10.33 15.35
C ASP A 95 -5.13 11.27 15.70
N PRO A 96 -5.19 12.48 15.12
CA PRO A 96 -6.29 13.41 15.33
C PRO A 96 -7.68 12.83 15.01
N ILE A 97 -7.80 11.98 13.99
CA ILE A 97 -9.06 11.33 13.60
C ILE A 97 -9.51 10.36 14.69
N PHE A 98 -8.57 9.66 15.33
CA PHE A 98 -8.87 8.76 16.44
C PHE A 98 -9.38 9.53 17.65
N HIS A 99 -8.78 10.68 17.97
CA HIS A 99 -9.24 11.54 19.06
C HIS A 99 -10.64 12.09 18.81
N GLU A 100 -10.95 12.48 17.58
CA GLU A 100 -12.28 12.94 17.19
C GLU A 100 -13.31 11.80 17.35
N ALA A 101 -13.01 10.61 16.84
CA ALA A 101 -13.87 9.44 17.00
C ALA A 101 -14.06 9.03 18.47
N ARG A 102 -13.00 9.14 19.29
CA ARG A 102 -13.02 8.94 20.74
C ARG A 102 -13.98 9.92 21.43
N GLY A 103 -13.89 11.20 21.08
CA GLY A 103 -14.77 12.25 21.61
C GLY A 103 -16.24 12.02 21.25
N ILE A 104 -16.53 11.63 20.00
CA ILE A 104 -17.90 11.33 19.54
C ILE A 104 -18.49 10.12 20.28
N MET A 105 -17.69 9.08 20.54
CA MET A 105 -18.13 7.87 21.23
C MET A 105 -18.13 7.97 22.76
N GLY A 106 -17.70 9.09 23.34
CA GLY A 106 -17.71 9.31 24.79
C GLY A 106 -16.76 8.39 25.57
N THR A 107 -15.72 7.85 24.94
CA THR A 107 -14.71 7.00 25.59
C THR A 107 -13.69 7.86 26.33
N GLU A 108 -14.17 8.63 27.30
CA GLU A 108 -13.33 9.43 28.19
C GLU A 108 -12.55 8.55 29.19
N ASN A 109 -12.95 7.28 29.36
CA ASN A 109 -12.28 6.34 30.25
C ASN A 109 -11.02 5.73 29.61
N TYR A 110 -9.88 5.94 30.25
CA TYR A 110 -8.60 5.28 29.98
C TYR A 110 -8.77 3.74 29.91
N GLY A 111 -8.23 3.10 28.88
CA GLY A 111 -8.16 1.64 28.73
C GLY A 111 -9.13 1.03 27.73
N GLN A 112 -10.00 1.81 27.08
CA GLN A 112 -10.92 1.34 26.03
C GLN A 112 -10.45 1.68 24.61
N GLU A 113 -9.32 2.37 24.46
CA GLU A 113 -8.85 2.86 23.16
C GLU A 113 -8.49 1.72 22.20
N GLU A 114 -8.01 0.58 22.71
CA GLU A 114 -7.76 -0.58 21.85
C GLU A 114 -9.04 -1.23 21.31
N ALA A 115 -10.08 -1.34 22.14
CA ALA A 115 -11.38 -1.84 21.70
C ALA A 115 -12.02 -0.88 20.68
N LEU A 116 -11.83 0.43 20.89
CA LEU A 116 -12.26 1.47 19.97
C LEU A 116 -11.55 1.37 18.61
N ARG A 117 -10.22 1.23 18.63
CA ARG A 117 -9.38 1.03 17.44
C ARG A 117 -9.89 -0.16 16.64
N MET A 118 -10.10 -1.29 17.31
CA MET A 118 -10.59 -2.52 16.67
C MET A 118 -12.01 -2.37 16.10
N ALA A 119 -12.91 -1.69 16.80
CA ALA A 119 -14.27 -1.45 16.32
C ALA A 119 -14.29 -0.57 15.05
N ILE A 120 -13.50 0.51 15.04
CA ILE A 120 -13.42 1.41 13.88
C ILE A 120 -12.78 0.69 12.69
N LEU A 121 -11.70 -0.05 12.89
CA LEU A 121 -11.07 -0.84 11.82
C LEU A 121 -12.04 -1.90 11.26
N HIS A 122 -12.88 -2.49 12.12
CA HIS A 122 -13.90 -3.44 11.68
C HIS A 122 -14.97 -2.77 10.80
N VAL A 123 -15.47 -1.60 11.20
CA VAL A 123 -16.45 -0.83 10.40
C VAL A 123 -15.87 -0.41 9.05
N ILE A 124 -14.63 0.10 9.05
CA ILE A 124 -13.92 0.48 7.83
C ILE A 124 -13.78 -0.74 6.90
N SER A 125 -13.33 -1.88 7.42
CA SER A 125 -13.21 -3.12 6.65
C SER A 125 -14.55 -3.59 6.07
N ALA A 126 -15.62 -3.53 6.86
CA ALA A 126 -16.96 -3.88 6.42
C ALA A 126 -17.49 -2.95 5.30
N TYR A 127 -17.17 -1.66 5.37
CA TYR A 127 -17.52 -0.67 4.34
C TYR A 127 -16.68 -0.82 3.07
N SER A 128 -15.37 -1.04 3.18
CA SER A 128 -14.53 -1.29 2.01
C SER A 128 -14.98 -2.56 1.27
N GLY A 129 -15.33 -3.62 2.00
CA GLY A 129 -15.88 -4.84 1.40
C GLY A 129 -17.27 -4.68 0.79
N SER A 130 -18.07 -3.68 1.19
CA SER A 130 -19.38 -3.40 0.57
C SER A 130 -19.24 -2.59 -0.72
N LEU A 131 -18.26 -1.66 -0.79
CA LEU A 131 -17.91 -0.91 -2.00
C LEU A 131 -17.35 -1.82 -3.10
N GLU A 132 -16.48 -2.77 -2.75
CA GLU A 132 -15.93 -3.79 -3.67
C GLU A 132 -17.05 -4.66 -4.28
N ARG A 133 -18.04 -5.06 -3.48
CA ARG A 133 -19.20 -5.82 -3.96
C ARG A 133 -20.15 -5.01 -4.84
N GLY A 134 -20.20 -3.69 -4.65
CA GLY A 134 -20.99 -2.77 -5.48
C GLY A 134 -20.37 -2.47 -6.85
N HIS A 135 -19.04 -2.61 -6.97
CA HIS A 135 -18.27 -2.33 -8.20
C HIS A 135 -17.96 -3.57 -9.06
N ALA A 136 -18.40 -4.77 -8.66
CA ALA A 136 -18.22 -5.98 -9.47
C ALA A 136 -19.01 -5.85 -10.79
N GLN A 137 -18.30 -5.52 -11.87
CA GLN A 137 -18.83 -5.54 -13.24
C GLN A 137 -19.26 -6.97 -13.60
N PRO A 138 -20.50 -7.21 -14.09
CA PRO A 138 -20.88 -8.55 -14.53
C PRO A 138 -19.96 -9.04 -15.66
N PRO A 139 -19.71 -10.36 -15.76
CA PRO A 139 -18.81 -10.91 -16.78
C PRO A 139 -19.29 -10.48 -18.17
N LYS A 140 -18.35 -9.98 -18.99
CA LYS A 140 -18.62 -9.67 -20.40
C LYS A 140 -19.03 -10.98 -21.08
N GLY A 141 -20.25 -11.00 -21.61
CA GLY A 141 -20.72 -12.08 -22.46
C GLY A 141 -19.80 -12.25 -23.67
N GLU A 142 -19.43 -13.49 -23.93
CA GLU A 142 -18.73 -13.91 -25.15
C GLU A 142 -19.75 -13.95 -26.29
N ASP A 143 -19.45 -13.21 -27.37
CA ASP A 143 -19.94 -13.45 -28.74
C ASP A 143 -18.72 -13.70 -29.64
#